data_AF-H1PKA1-F1
#
_entry.id   AF-H1PKA1-F1
#
_cell.length_a   1.000
_cell.length_b   1.000
_cell.length_c   1.000
_cell.angle_alpha   90.00
_cell.angle_beta   90.00
_cell.angle_gamma   90.00
#
_symmetry.space_group_name_H-M   'P 1'
#
loop_
_entity.id
_entity.type
_entity.pdbx_description
1 polymer ?
#
loop_
_entity_poly.entity_id
_entity_poly.type
_entity_poly.pdbx_seq_one_letter_code
_entity_poly.pdbx_strand_id
1 'polypeptide(L)'
;MERYDFKATTSNSDIIIGIVFPALLMLPILGVNLALFYLGPDNFIKENPIWLYLIFLICMAGAFLLTKKVQEGLIRKYTVEFYNNSIRIWLGNDRILSGIIRDCKLNIKMDGVNAKSINLNIYTDSGNIKFRARAKEFRKITGVMTSNPLGTSEMRDMDEIYSLAQKIRM
;
A
#
# COMPACT_ATOMS: atom_id res chain seq x y z
N MET A 1 -30.08 -0.60 -5.90
CA MET A 1 -28.90 -1.38 -5.45
C MET A 1 -27.73 -0.87 -6.25
N GLU A 2 -26.71 -0.36 -5.59
CA GLU A 2 -25.50 0.16 -6.24
C GLU A 2 -24.33 -0.77 -5.95
N ARG A 3 -23.45 -0.97 -6.93
CA ARG A 3 -22.32 -1.88 -6.85
C ARG A 3 -21.04 -1.13 -7.26
N TYR A 4 -20.01 -1.26 -6.45
CA TYR A 4 -18.71 -0.65 -6.64
C TYR A 4 -17.64 -1.74 -6.65
N ASP A 5 -16.77 -1.72 -7.66
CA ASP A 5 -15.68 -2.69 -7.81
C ASP A 5 -14.35 -1.93 -7.88
N PHE A 6 -13.46 -2.19 -6.92
CA PHE A 6 -12.17 -1.50 -6.86
C PHE A 6 -11.06 -2.38 -6.27
N LYS A 7 -9.81 -2.06 -6.62
CA LYS A 7 -8.62 -2.62 -5.99
C LYS A 7 -8.11 -1.73 -4.88
N ALA A 8 -7.89 -2.33 -3.71
CA ALA A 8 -7.33 -1.64 -2.56
C ALA A 8 -6.50 -2.60 -1.70
N THR A 9 -5.69 -2.04 -0.82
CA THR A 9 -5.12 -2.73 0.33
C THR A 9 -5.95 -2.45 1.58
N THR A 10 -5.66 -3.17 2.66
CA THR A 10 -6.27 -2.94 3.97
C THR A 10 -5.30 -2.21 4.91
N SER A 11 -5.81 -1.70 6.03
CA SER A 11 -4.94 -1.17 7.08
C SER A 11 -3.92 -2.20 7.60
N ASN A 12 -4.26 -3.49 7.63
CA ASN A 12 -3.35 -4.55 8.07
C ASN A 12 -2.22 -4.76 7.04
N SER A 13 -2.57 -4.70 5.75
CA SER A 13 -1.59 -4.74 4.66
C SER A 13 -0.56 -3.63 4.76
N ASP A 14 -0.99 -2.41 5.10
CA ASP A 14 -0.09 -1.27 5.27
C ASP A 14 0.87 -1.47 6.47
N ILE A 15 0.40 -2.08 7.57
CA ILE A 15 1.24 -2.45 8.72
C ILE A 15 2.28 -3.50 8.31
N ILE A 16 1.87 -4.53 7.55
CA ILE A 16 2.78 -5.57 7.04
C ILE A 16 3.90 -4.93 6.22
N ILE A 17 3.59 -4.06 5.26
CA ILE A 17 4.61 -3.36 4.47
C ILE A 17 5.50 -2.47 5.33
N GLY A 18 4.92 -1.79 6.33
CA GLY A 18 5.67 -0.97 7.28
C GLY A 18 6.70 -1.74 8.09
N ILE A 19 6.51 -3.05 8.30
CA ILE A 19 7.46 -3.93 9.01
C ILE A 19 8.41 -4.62 8.03
N VAL A 20 7.88 -5.15 6.93
CA VAL A 20 8.64 -5.91 5.94
C VAL A 20 9.71 -5.06 5.26
N PHE A 21 9.43 -3.79 4.97
CA PHE A 21 10.38 -2.90 4.31
C PHE A 21 11.63 -2.64 5.17
N PRO A 22 11.53 -2.17 6.42
CA PRO A 22 12.70 -2.04 7.29
C PRO A 22 13.43 -3.36 7.53
N ALA A 23 12.70 -4.47 7.75
CA ALA A 23 13.31 -5.78 8.00
C ALA A 23 14.16 -6.25 6.81
N LEU A 24 13.66 -6.09 5.58
CA LEU A 24 14.40 -6.45 4.36
C LEU A 24 15.62 -5.55 4.11
N LEU A 25 15.66 -4.34 4.67
CA LEU A 25 16.83 -3.47 4.63
C LEU A 25 17.85 -3.80 5.74
N MET A 26 17.39 -4.14 6.94
CA MET A 26 18.27 -4.45 8.07
C MET A 26 19.00 -5.78 7.91
N LEU A 27 18.37 -6.79 7.30
CA LEU A 27 18.98 -8.12 7.11
C LEU A 27 20.29 -8.06 6.29
N PRO A 28 20.35 -7.38 5.13
CA PRO A 28 21.60 -7.17 4.41
C PRO A 28 22.66 -6.42 5.20
N ILE A 29 22.26 -5.35 5.92
CA ILE A 29 23.19 -4.56 6.74
C ILE A 29 23.82 -5.43 7.83
N LEU A 30 23.01 -6.26 8.48
CA LEU A 30 23.48 -7.22 9.47
C LEU A 30 24.46 -8.23 8.85
N GLY A 31 24.13 -8.77 7.67
CA GLY A 31 25.00 -9.69 6.94
C GLY A 31 26.36 -9.08 6.57
N VAL A 32 26.37 -7.83 6.10
CA VAL A 32 27.60 -7.09 5.79
C VAL A 32 28.42 -6.83 7.07
N ASN A 33 27.78 -6.40 8.15
CA ASN A 33 28.47 -6.16 9.43
C ASN A 33 29.11 -7.43 9.99
N LEU A 34 28.41 -8.57 9.90
CA LEU A 34 28.96 -9.88 10.29
C LEU A 34 30.17 -10.25 9.43
N ALA A 35 30.08 -10.09 8.10
CA ALA A 35 31.20 -10.39 7.21
C ALA A 35 32.43 -9.52 7.54
N LEU A 36 32.24 -8.22 7.76
CA LEU A 36 33.30 -7.29 8.13
C LEU A 36 33.93 -7.63 9.48
N PHE A 37 33.12 -8.04 10.47
CA PHE A 37 33.61 -8.45 11.78
C PHE A 37 34.58 -9.64 11.69
N TYR A 38 34.25 -10.65 10.89
CA TYR A 38 35.11 -11.83 10.72
C TYR A 38 36.32 -11.60 9.81
N LEU A 39 36.23 -10.68 8.84
CA LEU A 39 37.29 -10.44 7.85
C LEU A 39 38.32 -9.38 8.27
N GLY A 40 38.07 -8.63 9.35
CA GLY A 40 38.90 -7.50 9.76
C GLY A 40 38.51 -6.24 8.99
N PRO A 41 37.74 -5.32 9.61
CA PRO A 41 37.05 -4.24 8.89
C PRO A 41 38.00 -3.22 8.24
N ASP A 42 39.10 -2.87 8.92
CA ASP A 42 40.00 -1.81 8.46
C ASP A 42 40.74 -2.15 7.17
N ASN A 43 41.17 -3.41 7.01
CA ASN A 43 41.87 -3.86 5.82
C ASN A 43 40.90 -4.06 4.66
N PHE A 44 39.75 -4.72 4.92
CA PHE A 44 38.80 -5.06 3.86
C PHE A 44 38.12 -3.82 3.24
N ILE A 45 37.71 -2.85 4.07
CA ILE A 45 37.03 -1.64 3.59
C ILE A 45 37.99 -0.77 2.76
N LYS A 46 39.25 -0.66 3.19
CA LYS A 46 40.25 0.17 2.52
C LYS A 46 40.69 -0.45 1.19
N GLU A 47 40.77 -1.77 1.11
CA GLU A 47 41.17 -2.49 -0.10
C GLU A 47 40.03 -2.61 -1.13
N ASN A 48 38.77 -2.69 -0.68
CA ASN A 48 37.63 -3.03 -1.55
C ASN A 48 36.43 -2.06 -1.47
N PRO A 49 36.62 -0.72 -1.47
CA PRO A 49 35.52 0.22 -1.26
C PRO A 49 34.46 0.18 -2.36
N ILE A 50 34.87 -0.02 -3.63
CA ILE A 50 33.95 -0.09 -4.78
C ILE A 50 33.06 -1.33 -4.70
N TRP A 51 33.63 -2.48 -4.33
CA TRP A 51 32.89 -3.73 -4.20
C TRP A 51 31.85 -3.67 -3.09
N LEU A 52 32.21 -3.09 -1.95
CA LEU A 52 31.27 -2.86 -0.85
C LEU A 52 30.09 -1.98 -1.27
N TYR A 53 30.36 -0.89 -2.01
CA TYR A 53 29.31 -0.03 -2.54
C TYR A 53 28.39 -0.77 -3.53
N LEU A 54 28.96 -1.62 -4.39
CA LEU A 54 28.19 -2.41 -5.35
C LEU A 54 27.29 -3.43 -4.64
N ILE A 55 27.82 -4.15 -3.64
CA ILE A 55 27.06 -5.08 -2.80
C ILE A 55 25.89 -4.34 -2.12
N PHE A 56 26.16 -3.17 -1.54
CA PHE A 56 25.13 -2.35 -0.91
C PHE A 56 24.02 -1.97 -1.90
N LEU A 57 24.36 -1.51 -3.11
CA LEU A 57 23.39 -1.18 -4.14
C LEU A 57 22.54 -2.39 -4.56
N ILE A 58 23.16 -3.56 -4.75
CA ILE A 58 22.44 -4.80 -5.09
C ILE A 58 21.49 -5.21 -3.97
N CYS A 59 21.93 -5.12 -2.72
CA CYS A 59 21.09 -5.41 -1.56
C CYS A 59 19.89 -4.45 -1.46
N MET A 60 20.11 -3.15 -1.65
CA MET A 60 19.04 -2.14 -1.68
C MET A 60 18.04 -2.41 -2.80
N ALA A 61 18.51 -2.69 -4.01
CA ALA A 61 17.66 -3.01 -5.15
C ALA A 61 16.86 -4.30 -4.91
N GLY A 62 17.51 -5.35 -4.38
CA GLY A 62 16.85 -6.61 -4.03
C GLY A 62 15.76 -6.44 -2.97
N ALA A 63 16.06 -5.72 -1.88
CA ALA A 63 15.09 -5.41 -0.84
C ALA A 63 13.89 -4.63 -1.40
N PHE A 64 14.14 -3.64 -2.27
CA PHE A 64 13.08 -2.88 -2.92
C PHE A 64 12.19 -3.75 -3.82
N LEU A 65 12.77 -4.63 -4.64
CA LEU A 65 12.01 -5.55 -5.48
C LEU A 65 11.16 -6.54 -4.66
N LEU A 66 11.71 -7.06 -3.56
CA LEU A 66 11.00 -7.95 -2.65
C LEU A 66 9.83 -7.23 -1.97
N THR A 67 10.03 -6.02 -1.48
CA THR A 67 8.96 -5.22 -0.84
C THR A 67 7.83 -4.91 -1.82
N LYS A 68 8.16 -4.55 -3.06
CA LYS A 68 7.17 -4.38 -4.13
C LYS A 68 6.38 -5.66 -4.38
N LYS A 69 7.06 -6.81 -4.47
CA LYS A 69 6.42 -8.12 -4.67
C LYS A 69 5.47 -8.48 -3.53
N VAL A 70 5.88 -8.23 -2.28
CA VAL A 70 5.01 -8.42 -1.11
C VAL A 70 3.79 -7.49 -1.20
N GLN A 71 3.99 -6.24 -1.59
CA GLN A 71 2.90 -5.29 -1.72
C GLN A 71 1.88 -5.70 -2.80
N GLU A 72 2.34 -6.15 -3.96
CA GLU A 72 1.46 -6.65 -5.02
C GLU A 72 0.59 -7.83 -4.54
N GLY A 73 1.15 -8.73 -3.73
CA GLY A 73 0.41 -9.85 -3.11
C GLY A 73 -0.63 -9.42 -2.07
N LEU A 74 -0.54 -8.21 -1.54
CA LEU A 74 -1.49 -7.65 -0.57
C LEU A 74 -2.63 -6.87 -1.23
N ILE A 75 -2.52 -6.54 -2.52
CA ILE A 75 -3.58 -5.87 -3.26
C ILE A 75 -4.71 -6.87 -3.49
N ARG A 76 -5.92 -6.48 -3.11
CA ARG A 76 -7.12 -7.31 -3.26
C ARG A 76 -8.17 -6.55 -4.05
N LYS A 77 -8.99 -7.30 -4.80
CA LYS A 77 -10.17 -6.76 -5.48
C LYS A 77 -11.38 -6.92 -4.56
N TYR A 78 -12.08 -5.83 -4.33
CA TYR A 78 -13.29 -5.80 -3.52
C TYR A 78 -14.49 -5.48 -4.40
N THR A 79 -15.62 -6.12 -4.05
CA THR A 79 -16.94 -5.77 -4.57
C THR A 79 -17.77 -5.31 -3.39
N VAL A 80 -18.26 -4.08 -3.46
CA VAL A 80 -19.10 -3.46 -2.44
C VAL A 80 -20.49 -3.27 -3.00
N GLU A 81 -21.47 -3.86 -2.33
CA GLU A 81 -22.88 -3.68 -2.64
C GLU A 81 -23.51 -2.78 -1.57
N PHE A 82 -24.16 -1.71 -2.02
CA PHE A 82 -24.80 -0.73 -1.17
C PHE A 82 -26.33 -0.77 -1.35
N TYR A 83 -27.03 -0.91 -0.23
CA TYR A 83 -28.47 -1.07 -0.14
C TYR A 83 -29.04 -0.11 0.91
N ASN A 84 -29.38 1.10 0.46
CA ASN A 84 -29.95 2.17 1.28
C ASN A 84 -29.06 2.53 2.47
N ASN A 85 -29.16 1.85 3.61
CA ASN A 85 -28.28 2.05 4.75
C ASN A 85 -27.49 0.79 5.16
N SER A 86 -27.50 -0.25 4.33
CA SER A 86 -26.75 -1.49 4.56
C SER A 86 -25.71 -1.70 3.47
N ILE A 87 -24.61 -2.32 3.86
CA ILE A 87 -23.47 -2.59 2.99
C ILE A 87 -23.12 -4.07 3.07
N ARG A 88 -22.73 -4.64 1.92
CA ARG A 88 -22.11 -5.95 1.82
C ARG A 88 -20.79 -5.80 1.09
N ILE A 89 -19.75 -6.39 1.66
CA ILE A 89 -18.40 -6.32 1.13
C ILE A 89 -17.91 -7.73 0.88
N TRP A 90 -17.50 -7.94 -0.36
CA TRP A 90 -17.04 -9.21 -0.87
C TRP A 90 -15.57 -9.12 -1.26
N LEU A 91 -14.81 -10.15 -0.93
CA LEU A 91 -13.45 -10.39 -1.37
C LEU A 91 -13.47 -11.62 -2.27
N GLY A 92 -13.52 -11.40 -3.58
CA GLY A 92 -13.82 -12.49 -4.51
C GLY A 92 -15.23 -13.05 -4.25
N ASN A 93 -15.31 -14.31 -3.84
CA ASN A 93 -16.57 -14.97 -3.50
C ASN A 93 -16.89 -14.95 -1.99
N ASP A 94 -15.93 -14.53 -1.17
CA ASP A 94 -16.08 -14.55 0.28
C ASP A 94 -16.69 -13.24 0.79
N ARG A 95 -17.78 -13.35 1.56
CA ARG A 95 -18.39 -12.19 2.21
C ARG A 95 -17.62 -11.87 3.50
N ILE A 96 -16.90 -10.76 3.50
CA ILE A 96 -16.05 -10.36 4.63
C ILE A 96 -16.75 -9.42 5.61
N LEU A 97 -17.75 -8.66 5.15
CA LEU A 97 -18.53 -7.77 6.01
C LEU A 97 -19.94 -7.62 5.44
N SER A 98 -20.94 -7.60 6.31
CA SER A 98 -22.32 -7.28 5.97
C SER A 98 -22.99 -6.64 7.18
N GLY A 99 -23.59 -5.48 7.02
CA GLY A 99 -24.21 -4.79 8.16
C GLY A 99 -24.83 -3.45 7.80
N ILE A 100 -25.48 -2.83 8.79
CA ILE A 100 -26.03 -1.48 8.70
C ILE A 100 -24.91 -0.49 8.97
N ILE A 101 -24.76 0.50 8.10
CA ILE A 101 -23.73 1.52 8.23
C ILE A 101 -24.08 2.44 9.39
N ARG A 102 -23.08 2.67 10.25
CA ARG A 102 -23.14 3.59 11.40
C ARG A 102 -22.39 4.89 11.12
N ASP A 103 -21.22 4.80 10.50
CA ASP A 103 -20.39 5.95 10.19
C ASP A 103 -19.39 5.64 9.05
N CYS A 104 -18.89 6.70 8.41
CA CYS A 104 -17.94 6.64 7.31
C CYS A 104 -16.91 7.79 7.37
N LYS A 105 -15.63 7.43 7.50
CA LYS A 105 -14.51 8.37 7.49
C LYS A 105 -13.67 8.22 6.23
N LEU A 106 -13.74 9.22 5.38
CA LEU A 106 -12.93 9.38 4.18
C LEU A 106 -11.79 10.38 4.43
N ASN A 107 -10.58 10.02 4.05
CA ASN A 107 -9.41 10.91 4.02
C ASN A 107 -8.69 10.77 2.68
N ILE A 108 -8.56 11.88 1.96
CA ILE A 108 -7.91 11.94 0.65
C ILE A 108 -6.67 12.82 0.78
N LYS A 109 -5.53 12.31 0.32
CA LYS A 109 -4.35 13.14 0.09
C LYS A 109 -4.26 13.44 -1.39
N MET A 110 -4.36 14.72 -1.74
CA MET A 110 -4.19 15.19 -3.11
C MET A 110 -2.75 15.64 -3.36
N ASP A 111 -2.34 15.59 -4.63
CA ASP A 111 -1.11 16.21 -5.12
C ASP A 111 -1.49 16.92 -6.43
N GLY A 112 -1.87 18.19 -6.32
CA GLY A 112 -2.50 18.92 -7.42
C GLY A 112 -3.95 18.53 -7.61
N VAL A 113 -4.32 18.15 -8.83
CA VAL A 113 -5.71 17.85 -9.20
C VAL A 113 -6.06 16.38 -8.91
N ASN A 114 -5.06 15.51 -8.73
CA ASN A 114 -5.28 14.07 -8.60
C ASN A 114 -5.12 13.59 -7.15
N ALA A 115 -5.90 12.58 -6.79
CA ALA A 115 -5.77 11.88 -5.51
C ALA A 115 -4.51 10.99 -5.51
N LYS A 116 -3.52 11.33 -4.67
CA LYS A 116 -2.33 10.51 -4.45
C LYS A 116 -2.65 9.27 -3.61
N SER A 117 -3.52 9.42 -2.62
CA SER A 117 -4.01 8.30 -1.80
C SER A 117 -5.40 8.57 -1.23
N ILE A 118 -6.21 7.51 -1.14
CA ILE A 118 -7.54 7.51 -0.51
C ILE A 118 -7.57 6.49 0.61
N ASN A 119 -8.07 6.93 1.76
CA ASN A 119 -8.25 6.13 2.96
C ASN A 119 -9.74 6.18 3.34
N LEU A 120 -10.45 5.07 3.15
CA LEU A 120 -11.86 4.96 3.50
C LEU A 120 -12.02 3.99 4.68
N ASN A 121 -12.61 4.46 5.77
CA ASN A 121 -12.99 3.63 6.90
C ASN A 121 -14.53 3.58 6.97
N ILE A 122 -15.09 2.38 6.96
CA ILE A 122 -16.53 2.15 7.09
C ILE A 122 -16.78 1.42 8.40
N TYR A 123 -17.72 1.93 9.19
CA TYR A 123 -18.15 1.35 10.46
C TYR A 123 -19.59 0.87 10.31
N THR A 124 -19.82 -0.40 10.59
CA THR A 124 -21.13 -1.03 10.61
C THR A 124 -21.45 -1.52 12.02
N ASP A 125 -22.70 -1.94 12.23
CA ASP A 125 -23.11 -2.66 13.43
C ASP A 125 -22.41 -4.02 13.60
N SER A 126 -22.01 -4.66 12.49
CA SER A 126 -21.34 -5.96 12.47
C SER A 126 -19.81 -5.89 12.51
N GLY A 127 -19.21 -4.71 12.42
CA GLY A 127 -17.76 -4.54 12.42
C GLY A 127 -17.28 -3.32 11.67
N ASN A 128 -16.02 -3.31 11.26
CA ASN A 128 -15.43 -2.22 10.51
C ASN A 128 -14.45 -2.70 9.47
N ILE A 129 -14.31 -1.92 8.40
CA ILE A 129 -13.30 -2.15 7.36
C ILE A 129 -12.57 -0.86 7.02
N LYS A 130 -11.30 -0.99 6.67
CA LYS A 130 -10.42 0.14 6.32
C LYS A 130 -9.75 -0.15 4.99
N PHE A 131 -10.19 0.53 3.94
CA PHE A 131 -9.59 0.50 2.62
C PHE A 131 -8.48 1.55 2.51
N ARG A 132 -7.39 1.15 1.86
CA ARG A 132 -6.22 1.98 1.58
C ARG A 132 -5.93 1.85 0.10
N ALA A 133 -5.99 2.95 -0.61
CA ALA A 133 -5.72 2.99 -2.04
C ALA A 133 -4.69 4.07 -2.32
N ARG A 134 -3.64 3.72 -3.04
CA ARG A 134 -2.53 4.60 -3.43
C ARG A 134 -2.39 4.55 -4.93
N ALA A 135 -2.43 5.71 -5.58
CA ALA A 135 -2.33 5.78 -7.02
C ALA A 135 -0.98 5.22 -7.48
N LYS A 136 -1.01 4.31 -8.46
CA LYS A 136 0.17 3.87 -9.21
C LYS A 136 0.76 4.98 -10.06
N GLU A 137 -0.08 5.84 -10.60
CA GLU A 137 0.33 6.99 -11.37
C GLU A 137 -0.56 8.17 -11.03
N PHE A 138 0.04 9.34 -10.82
CA PHE A 138 -0.70 10.56 -10.54
C PHE A 138 0.02 11.77 -11.11
N ARG A 139 -0.75 12.79 -11.49
CA ARG A 139 -0.21 14.04 -11.98
C ARG A 139 0.05 14.96 -10.80
N LYS A 140 1.29 15.44 -10.65
CA LYS A 140 1.67 16.42 -9.63
C LYS A 140 1.11 17.81 -9.94
N ILE A 141 1.16 18.71 -8.96
CA ILE A 141 0.90 20.16 -9.14
C ILE A 141 1.70 20.75 -10.31
N THR A 142 2.94 20.30 -10.48
CA THR A 142 3.84 20.73 -11.57
C THR A 142 3.42 20.24 -12.96
N GLY A 143 2.32 19.50 -13.06
CA GLY A 143 1.81 18.94 -14.31
C GLY A 143 2.49 17.64 -14.75
N VAL A 144 3.56 17.21 -14.06
CA VAL A 144 4.34 16.00 -14.37
C VAL A 144 3.60 14.74 -13.91
N MET A 145 3.45 13.78 -14.82
CA MET A 145 2.97 12.43 -14.47
C MET A 145 4.05 11.70 -13.67
N THR A 146 3.72 11.24 -12.47
CA THR A 146 4.64 10.55 -11.58
C THR A 146 4.15 9.14 -11.31
N SER A 147 5.04 8.17 -11.48
CA SER A 147 4.79 6.79 -11.07
C SER A 147 5.14 6.60 -9.60
N ASN A 148 4.29 5.88 -8.88
CA ASN A 148 4.51 5.43 -7.52
C ASN A 148 4.79 3.92 -7.54
N PRO A 149 6.03 3.50 -7.30
CA PRO A 149 6.38 2.07 -7.34
C PRO A 149 5.69 1.26 -6.23
N LEU A 150 5.18 1.94 -5.20
CA LEU A 150 4.38 1.36 -4.12
C LEU A 150 2.89 1.74 -4.24
N GLY A 151 2.43 2.03 -5.46
CA GLY A 151 1.02 2.25 -5.75
C GLY A 151 0.23 0.95 -5.76
N THR A 152 -0.98 0.97 -5.20
CA THR A 152 -1.83 -0.20 -5.02
C THR A 152 -3.04 -0.21 -5.95
N SER A 153 -3.39 0.95 -6.51
CA SER A 153 -4.68 1.20 -7.14
C SER A 153 -4.52 2.14 -8.34
N GLU A 154 -5.40 1.99 -9.32
CA GLU A 154 -5.50 2.91 -10.45
C GLU A 154 -6.40 4.10 -10.10
N MET A 155 -6.38 5.16 -10.90
CA MET A 155 -7.24 6.34 -10.65
C MET A 155 -8.72 5.97 -10.65
N ARG A 156 -9.14 5.05 -11.54
CA ARG A 156 -10.52 4.55 -11.55
C ARG A 156 -10.90 3.91 -10.21
N ASP A 157 -10.03 3.08 -9.63
CA ASP A 157 -10.29 2.47 -8.32
C ASP A 157 -10.49 3.55 -7.24
N MET A 158 -9.74 4.64 -7.33
CA MET A 158 -9.83 5.77 -6.40
C MET A 158 -11.16 6.51 -6.55
N ASP A 159 -11.60 6.75 -7.79
CA ASP A 159 -12.88 7.39 -8.10
C ASP A 159 -14.07 6.54 -7.63
N GLU A 160 -14.00 5.21 -7.76
CA GLU A 160 -15.00 4.27 -7.26
C GLU A 160 -15.08 4.33 -5.72
N ILE A 161 -13.94 4.32 -5.02
CA ILE A 161 -13.89 4.46 -3.55
C ILE A 161 -14.47 5.81 -3.12
N TYR A 162 -14.16 6.89 -3.85
CA TYR A 162 -14.68 8.22 -3.57
C TYR A 162 -16.20 8.29 -3.75
N SER A 163 -16.70 7.75 -4.86
CA SER A 163 -18.13 7.72 -5.19
C SER A 163 -18.92 6.92 -4.15
N LEU A 164 -18.41 5.75 -3.74
CA LEU A 164 -18.97 4.97 -2.64
C LEU A 164 -19.03 5.79 -1.34
N ALA A 165 -17.94 6.47 -0.99
CA ALA A 165 -17.88 7.25 0.24
C ALA A 165 -18.85 8.45 0.22
N GLN A 166 -19.03 9.10 -0.91
CA GLN A 166 -20.05 10.14 -1.09
C GLN A 166 -21.45 9.58 -0.93
N LYS A 167 -21.72 8.41 -1.54
CA LYS A 167 -23.04 7.77 -1.45
C LYS A 167 -23.42 7.39 -0.03
N ILE A 168 -22.48 6.91 0.76
CA ILE A 168 -22.71 6.55 2.18
C ILE A 168 -23.01 7.79 3.03
N ARG A 169 -22.55 8.98 2.63
CA ARG A 169 -22.71 10.23 3.38
C ARG A 169 -23.95 11.03 3.00
N MET A 170 -24.55 10.74 1.85
CA MET A 170 -25.83 11.31 1.40
C MET A 170 -27.00 10.63 2.11
#